data_AF-A0A397VJB2-F1
#
_entry.id   AF-A0A397VJB2-F1
#
_cell.length_a   1.000
_cell.length_b   1.000
_cell.length_c   1.000
_cell.angle_alpha   90.00
_cell.angle_beta   90.00
_cell.angle_gamma   90.00
#
_symmetry.space_group_name_H-M   'P 1'
#
loop_
_entity.id
_entity.type
_entity.pdbx_description
1 polymer ?
#
loop_
_entity_poly.entity_id
_entity_poly.type
_entity_poly.pdbx_seq_one_letter_code
_entity_poly.pdbx_strand_id
1 'polypeptide(L)'
;MIEPMISTEKSSGIKLDPTEERILKDQISVIKGKESYITLYRFATKLDWIIMFIGLVFSAAAGTALCGSSILYGIMTDYFTRFQIHTISTNEFSKELNYYFIVYVYLAIFLFIATYISIATLVYTGERIARQIREQYFRSILRQNIAYFDKYGSGEVSSRISSDIHLVQDGISEKVSLAFLYISNFIASSIIGFTISWKMTLVIFITIPFLAINSILMNKFSAIFTKRSLGFYSCAGTIAEESISTIRAAVAFGAQKKLSNLYDAYLSDARKEGYKKSLLVGFALGIMLFGSYAFTPLAFWPLVY
;
A
#
# COMPACT_ATOMS: atom_id res chain seq x y z
N MET A 1 -18.97 8.28 9.63
CA MET A 1 -19.92 8.74 10.66
C MET A 1 -21.26 8.16 10.26
N ILE A 2 -21.47 6.89 10.61
CA ILE A 2 -22.77 6.22 10.47
C ILE A 2 -23.02 5.71 11.88
N GLU A 3 -23.88 6.44 12.57
CA GLU A 3 -24.44 6.05 13.85
C GLU A 3 -25.34 4.83 13.59
N PRO A 4 -25.14 3.68 14.25
CA PRO A 4 -26.08 2.60 14.09
C PRO A 4 -27.34 2.97 14.86
N MET A 5 -28.44 3.14 14.13
CA MET A 5 -29.80 3.18 14.67
C MET A 5 -30.05 1.91 15.48
N ILE A 6 -29.92 2.03 16.81
CA ILE A 6 -30.38 1.03 17.76
C ILE A 6 -31.90 1.20 17.82
N SER A 7 -32.61 0.51 16.92
CA SER A 7 -34.02 0.20 17.17
C SER A 7 -34.04 -0.78 18.34
N THR A 8 -34.45 -0.29 19.50
CA THR A 8 -34.82 -1.06 20.67
C THR A 8 -35.98 -1.98 20.33
N GLU A 9 -35.68 -3.14 19.73
CA GLU A 9 -36.65 -4.21 19.62
C GLU A 9 -36.84 -4.80 21.02
N LYS A 10 -38.09 -4.81 21.48
CA LYS A 10 -38.51 -5.21 22.81
C LYS A 10 -37.88 -6.55 23.21
N SER A 11 -36.95 -6.47 24.15
CA SER A 11 -36.51 -7.58 24.99
C SER A 11 -37.74 -8.35 25.47
N SER A 12 -37.78 -9.64 25.12
CA SER A 12 -38.55 -10.66 25.81
C SER A 12 -38.42 -10.47 27.32
N GLY A 13 -39.51 -10.67 28.07
CA GLY A 13 -39.68 -10.31 29.48
C GLY A 13 -38.85 -11.10 30.50
N ILE A 14 -37.56 -11.29 30.25
CA ILE A 14 -36.60 -11.85 31.18
C ILE A 14 -35.92 -10.67 31.89
N LYS A 15 -36.24 -10.46 33.17
CA LYS A 15 -35.49 -9.53 34.03
C LYS A 15 -34.13 -10.16 34.30
N LEU A 16 -33.11 -9.80 33.53
CA LEU A 16 -31.72 -10.14 33.82
C LEU A 16 -31.24 -9.41 35.08
N ASP A 17 -30.37 -10.05 35.85
CA ASP A 17 -29.71 -9.42 36.98
C ASP A 17 -28.89 -8.21 36.48
N PRO A 18 -28.90 -7.04 37.16
CA PRO A 18 -28.15 -5.85 36.74
C PRO A 18 -26.65 -6.10 36.50
N THR A 19 -26.08 -7.13 37.12
CA THR A 19 -24.69 -7.56 36.89
C THR A 19 -24.51 -8.23 35.52
N GLU A 20 -25.45 -9.10 35.12
CA GLU A 20 -25.43 -9.80 33.83
C GLU A 20 -25.69 -8.84 32.67
N GLU A 21 -26.60 -7.88 32.83
CA GLU A 21 -26.87 -6.85 31.81
C GLU A 21 -25.63 -5.97 31.57
N ARG A 22 -24.86 -5.69 32.62
CA ARG A 22 -23.62 -4.91 32.53
C ARG A 22 -22.50 -5.70 31.85
N ILE A 23 -22.35 -7.00 32.15
CA ILE A 23 -21.39 -7.88 31.47
C ILE A 23 -21.72 -7.99 29.97
N LEU A 24 -23.00 -8.13 29.63
CA LEU A 24 -23.44 -8.17 28.22
C LEU A 24 -23.19 -6.84 27.50
N LYS A 25 -23.46 -5.71 28.15
CA LYS A 25 -23.16 -4.37 27.59
C LYS A 25 -21.66 -4.16 27.38
N ASP A 26 -20.83 -4.57 28.34
CA ASP A 26 -19.37 -4.47 28.23
C ASP A 26 -18.83 -5.38 27.11
N GLN A 27 -19.38 -6.59 26.94
CA GLN A 27 -19.04 -7.52 25.84
C GLN A 27 -19.45 -7.00 24.45
N ILE A 28 -20.48 -6.16 24.36
CA ILE A 28 -20.97 -5.55 23.11
C ILE A 28 -20.24 -4.23 22.82
N SER A 29 -19.75 -3.54 23.86
CA SER A 29 -19.02 -2.29 23.72
C SER A 29 -17.61 -2.55 23.17
N VAL A 30 -17.45 -2.38 21.86
CA VAL A 30 -16.12 -2.35 21.23
C VAL A 30 -15.40 -1.11 21.74
N ILE A 31 -14.46 -1.27 22.66
CA ILE A 31 -13.58 -0.20 23.13
C ILE A 31 -12.81 0.31 21.90
N LYS A 32 -13.23 1.46 21.34
CA LYS A 32 -12.49 2.18 20.31
C LYS A 32 -11.26 2.83 20.95
N GLY A 33 -10.21 2.04 21.15
CA GLY A 33 -8.89 2.57 21.45
C GLY A 33 -8.35 3.39 20.29
N LYS A 34 -7.52 4.41 20.58
CA LYS A 34 -6.63 4.99 19.57
C LYS A 34 -5.56 3.95 19.24
N GLU A 35 -5.84 3.09 18.27
CA GLU A 35 -4.87 2.08 17.83
C GLU A 35 -3.68 2.77 17.16
N SER A 36 -2.48 2.47 17.66
CA SER A 36 -1.22 2.91 17.06
C SER A 36 -0.68 1.84 16.13
N TYR A 37 0.10 2.22 15.12
CA TYR A 37 0.78 1.27 14.21
C TYR A 37 1.64 0.26 14.97
N ILE A 38 2.22 0.67 16.10
CA ILE A 38 3.05 -0.18 16.96
C ILE A 38 2.24 -1.31 17.62
N THR A 39 0.92 -1.14 17.80
CA THR A 39 0.05 -2.20 18.34
C THR A 39 0.01 -3.42 17.42
N LEU A 40 0.24 -3.27 16.12
CA LEU A 40 0.32 -4.40 15.17
C LEU A 40 1.48 -5.35 15.49
N TYR A 41 2.54 -4.85 16.16
CA TYR A 41 3.71 -5.63 16.59
C TYR A 41 3.56 -6.19 18.00
N ARG A 42 2.38 -6.15 18.62
CA ARG A 42 2.16 -6.60 20.01
C ARG A 42 2.57 -8.05 20.27
N PHE A 43 2.49 -8.91 19.25
CA PHE A 43 2.84 -10.33 19.31
C PHE A 43 4.30 -10.63 18.89
N ALA A 44 5.10 -9.60 18.60
CA ALA A 44 6.51 -9.77 18.22
C ALA A 44 7.35 -10.17 19.44
N THR A 45 8.10 -11.27 19.30
CA THR A 45 9.07 -11.72 20.32
C THR A 45 10.36 -10.90 20.24
N LYS A 46 11.24 -11.00 21.26
CA LYS A 46 12.55 -10.33 21.24
C LYS A 46 13.41 -10.75 20.04
N LEU A 47 13.31 -12.02 19.62
CA LEU A 47 14.01 -12.51 18.43
C LEU A 47 13.43 -11.89 17.15
N ASP A 48 12.11 -11.74 17.06
CA ASP A 48 11.47 -11.08 15.92
C ASP A 48 11.94 -9.63 15.77
N TRP A 49 12.11 -8.91 16.89
CA TRP A 49 12.67 -7.55 16.87
C TRP A 49 14.12 -7.51 16.35
N ILE A 50 14.97 -8.46 16.74
CA ILE A 50 16.35 -8.54 16.25
C ILE A 50 16.37 -8.86 14.75
N ILE A 51 15.57 -9.83 14.32
CA ILE A 51 15.43 -10.24 12.92
C ILE A 51 14.95 -9.05 12.08
N MET A 52 13.88 -8.35 12.49
CA MET A 52 13.41 -7.15 11.82
C MET A 52 14.49 -6.06 11.75
N PHE A 53 15.23 -5.81 12.82
CA PHE A 53 16.30 -4.82 12.83
C PHE A 53 17.40 -5.16 11.81
N ILE A 54 17.82 -6.42 11.73
CA ILE A 54 18.78 -6.88 10.72
C ILE A 54 18.23 -6.64 9.32
N GLY A 55 16.97 -7.01 9.07
CA GLY A 55 16.29 -6.76 7.80
C GLY A 55 16.28 -5.28 7.41
N LEU A 56 15.98 -4.39 8.36
CA LEU A 56 15.99 -2.94 8.15
C LEU A 56 17.38 -2.38 7.82
N VAL A 57 18.44 -2.91 8.44
CA VAL A 57 19.83 -2.53 8.13
C VAL A 57 20.19 -2.93 6.69
N PHE A 58 19.83 -4.15 6.28
CA PHE A 58 20.04 -4.59 4.90
C PHE A 58 19.19 -3.81 3.89
N SER A 59 17.96 -3.45 4.25
CA SER A 59 17.11 -2.56 3.44
C SER A 59 17.77 -1.19 3.21
N ALA A 60 18.29 -0.60 4.28
CA ALA A 60 19.00 0.68 4.20
C ALA A 60 20.25 0.57 3.34
N ALA A 61 21.04 -0.50 3.51
CA ALA A 61 22.24 -0.74 2.71
C ALA A 61 21.94 -0.97 1.23
N ALA A 62 20.88 -1.71 0.91
CA ALA A 62 20.40 -1.88 -0.47
C ALA A 62 19.95 -0.54 -1.08
N GLY A 63 19.24 0.29 -0.31
CA GLY A 63 18.85 1.64 -0.73
C GLY A 63 20.06 2.53 -1.05
N THR A 64 21.10 2.52 -0.22
CA THR A 64 22.34 3.28 -0.50
C THR A 64 23.13 2.71 -1.68
N ALA A 65 23.16 1.38 -1.84
CA ALA A 65 23.82 0.73 -2.97
C ALA A 65 23.18 1.09 -4.32
N LEU A 66 21.85 1.28 -4.36
CA LEU A 66 21.16 1.81 -5.55
C LEU A 66 21.71 3.19 -5.94
N CYS A 67 21.94 4.10 -4.99
CA CYS A 67 22.59 5.38 -5.28
C CYS A 67 24.04 5.21 -5.76
N GLY A 68 24.78 4.29 -5.15
CA GLY A 68 26.15 3.96 -5.55
C GLY A 68 26.25 3.52 -7.01
N SER A 69 25.24 2.80 -7.53
CA SER A 69 25.18 2.39 -8.93
C SER A 69 25.12 3.58 -9.89
N SER A 70 24.41 4.66 -9.52
CA SER A 70 24.32 5.89 -10.32
C SER A 70 25.64 6.64 -10.38
N ILE A 71 26.42 6.66 -9.29
CA ILE A 71 27.77 7.26 -9.28
C ILE A 71 28.69 6.50 -10.22
N LEU A 72 28.70 5.18 -10.11
CA LEU A 72 29.56 4.32 -10.93
C LEU A 72 29.25 4.48 -12.41
N TYR A 73 27.96 4.55 -12.76
CA TYR A 73 27.51 4.87 -14.12
C TYR A 73 28.02 6.25 -14.59
N GLY A 74 27.98 7.27 -13.73
CA GLY A 74 28.50 8.60 -14.02
C GLY A 74 30.01 8.60 -14.31
N ILE A 75 30.80 7.90 -13.48
CA ILE A 75 32.25 7.75 -13.68
C ILE A 75 32.55 7.03 -15.00
N MET A 76 31.85 5.93 -15.28
CA MET A 76 32.03 5.20 -16.53
C MET A 76 31.72 6.07 -17.75
N THR A 77 30.65 6.87 -17.67
CA THR A 77 30.29 7.83 -18.72
C THR A 77 31.38 8.88 -18.95
N ASP A 78 32.01 9.40 -17.89
CA ASP A 78 33.14 10.34 -17.99
C ASP A 78 34.33 9.74 -18.77
N TYR A 79 34.70 8.48 -18.49
CA TYR A 79 35.75 7.78 -19.25
C TYR A 79 35.38 7.57 -20.72
N PHE A 80 34.12 7.27 -21.04
CA PHE A 80 33.65 7.19 -22.43
C PHE A 80 33.78 8.55 -23.14
N THR A 81 33.37 9.64 -22.48
CA THR A 81 33.49 10.99 -23.03
C THR A 81 34.95 11.38 -23.25
N ARG A 82 35.84 11.09 -22.29
CA ARG A 82 37.29 11.35 -22.41
C ARG A 82 37.95 10.58 -23.55
N PHE A 83 37.55 9.32 -23.77
CA PHE A 83 38.01 8.53 -24.91
C PHE A 83 37.54 9.13 -26.24
N GLN A 84 36.29 9.57 -26.31
CA GLN A 84 35.71 10.20 -27.51
C GLN A 84 36.39 11.53 -27.88
N ILE A 85 36.82 12.32 -26.91
CA ILE A 85 37.56 13.58 -27.12
C ILE A 85 39.08 13.32 -27.35
N HIS A 86 39.49 12.06 -27.50
CA HIS A 86 40.89 11.64 -27.70
C HIS A 86 41.86 12.10 -26.61
N THR A 87 41.37 12.28 -25.38
CA THR A 87 42.19 12.72 -24.24
C THR A 87 42.93 11.58 -23.53
N ILE A 88 42.49 10.33 -23.75
CA ILE A 88 43.06 9.12 -23.13
C ILE A 88 43.39 8.06 -24.19
N SER A 89 44.41 7.25 -23.91
CA SER A 89 44.81 6.14 -24.79
C SER A 89 43.85 4.95 -24.67
N THR A 90 43.71 4.15 -25.73
CA THR A 90 42.89 2.93 -25.75
C THR A 90 43.22 1.97 -24.62
N ASN A 91 44.51 1.81 -24.30
CA ASN A 91 44.95 0.89 -23.24
C ASN A 91 44.52 1.36 -21.84
N GLU A 92 44.57 2.67 -21.59
CA GLU A 92 44.17 3.27 -20.31
C GLU A 92 42.65 3.20 -20.14
N PHE A 93 41.91 3.52 -21.22
CA PHE A 93 40.46 3.39 -21.26
C PHE A 93 39.99 1.97 -20.95
N SER A 94 40.53 0.96 -21.63
CA SER A 94 40.14 -0.45 -21.41
C SER A 94 40.47 -0.93 -19.99
N LYS A 95 41.59 -0.48 -19.41
CA LYS A 95 42.00 -0.88 -18.07
C LYS A 95 41.06 -0.32 -16.98
N GLU A 96 40.80 0.99 -17.01
CA GLU A 96 39.94 1.65 -16.02
C GLU A 96 38.49 1.18 -16.16
N LEU A 97 37.99 1.10 -17.39
CA LEU A 97 36.63 0.64 -17.65
C LEU A 97 36.41 -0.79 -17.16
N ASN A 98 37.34 -1.71 -17.41
CA ASN A 98 37.23 -3.09 -16.93
C ASN A 98 37.23 -3.17 -15.40
N TYR A 99 38.04 -2.34 -14.73
CA TYR A 99 38.02 -2.23 -13.27
C TYR A 99 36.65 -1.79 -12.74
N TYR A 100 36.08 -0.70 -13.28
CA TYR A 100 34.76 -0.21 -12.85
C TYR A 100 33.62 -1.18 -13.21
N PHE A 101 33.71 -1.90 -14.32
CA PHE A 101 32.77 -2.98 -14.66
C PHE A 101 32.77 -4.10 -13.61
N ILE A 102 33.96 -4.54 -13.18
CA ILE A 102 34.08 -5.56 -12.13
C ILE A 102 33.48 -5.05 -10.81
N VAL A 103 33.74 -3.79 -10.44
CA VAL A 103 33.11 -3.16 -9.26
C VAL A 103 31.58 -3.11 -9.41
N TYR A 104 31.06 -2.85 -10.61
CA TYR A 104 29.63 -2.83 -10.89
C TYR A 104 28.99 -4.21 -10.66
N VAL A 105 29.66 -5.27 -11.09
CA VAL A 105 29.21 -6.66 -10.87
C VAL A 105 29.18 -6.99 -9.38
N TYR A 106 30.23 -6.65 -8.61
CA TYR A 106 30.22 -6.86 -7.16
C TYR A 106 29.12 -6.08 -6.45
N LEU A 107 28.86 -4.85 -6.88
CA LEU A 107 27.76 -4.03 -6.35
C LEU A 107 26.40 -4.66 -6.66
N ALA A 108 26.21 -5.22 -7.86
CA ALA A 108 24.97 -5.90 -8.24
C ALA A 108 24.73 -7.17 -7.41
N ILE A 109 25.78 -7.97 -7.17
CA ILE A 109 25.71 -9.15 -6.30
C ILE A 109 25.35 -8.73 -4.87
N PHE A 110 26.00 -7.68 -4.35
CA PHE A 110 25.68 -7.13 -3.03
C PHE A 110 24.22 -6.66 -2.94
N LEU A 111 23.74 -5.91 -3.93
CA LEU A 111 22.38 -5.41 -3.98
C LEU A 111 21.36 -6.56 -3.99
N PHE A 112 21.62 -7.62 -4.77
CA PHE A 112 20.77 -8.81 -4.81
C PHE A 112 20.69 -9.49 -3.45
N ILE A 113 21.84 -9.76 -2.83
CA ILE A 113 21.90 -10.43 -1.52
C ILE A 113 21.25 -9.56 -0.43
N ALA A 114 21.56 -8.27 -0.38
CA ALA A 114 21.01 -7.36 0.62
C ALA A 114 19.50 -7.22 0.51
N THR A 115 18.98 -7.07 -0.71
CA THR A 115 17.53 -6.98 -0.96
C THR A 115 16.83 -8.30 -0.60
N TYR A 116 17.43 -9.43 -0.97
CA TYR A 116 16.90 -10.76 -0.63
C TYR A 116 16.82 -10.97 0.88
N ILE A 117 17.91 -10.72 1.61
CA ILE A 117 17.94 -10.85 3.08
C ILE A 117 16.91 -9.92 3.71
N SER A 118 16.83 -8.66 3.28
CA SER A 118 15.88 -7.69 3.80
C SER A 118 14.43 -8.16 3.67
N ILE A 119 14.01 -8.52 2.45
CA ILE A 119 12.62 -8.91 2.17
C ILE A 119 12.31 -10.25 2.84
N ALA A 120 13.19 -11.26 2.74
CA ALA A 120 12.96 -12.57 3.34
C ALA A 120 12.79 -12.49 4.86
N THR A 121 13.62 -11.70 5.52
CA THR A 121 13.63 -11.51 6.98
C THR A 121 12.36 -10.82 7.48
N LEU A 122 11.90 -9.79 6.77
CA LEU A 122 10.68 -9.04 7.12
C LEU A 122 9.40 -9.81 6.78
N VAL A 123 9.36 -10.52 5.65
CA VAL A 123 8.24 -11.41 5.28
C VAL A 123 8.13 -12.57 6.27
N TYR A 124 9.25 -13.22 6.62
CA TYR A 124 9.26 -14.29 7.61
C TYR A 124 8.69 -13.82 8.96
N THR A 125 9.12 -12.65 9.43
CA THR A 125 8.64 -12.11 10.72
C THR A 125 7.18 -11.69 10.64
N GLY A 126 6.74 -11.09 9.52
CA GLY A 126 5.35 -10.72 9.29
C GLY A 126 4.42 -11.93 9.29
N GLU A 127 4.79 -13.02 8.61
CA GLU A 127 4.04 -14.29 8.64
C GLU A 127 3.90 -14.86 10.05
N ARG A 128 4.98 -14.82 10.83
CA ARG A 128 4.96 -15.31 12.21
C ARG A 128 4.01 -14.50 13.10
N ILE A 129 4.04 -13.17 12.98
CA ILE A 129 3.15 -12.26 13.71
C ILE A 129 1.70 -12.47 13.26
N ALA A 130 1.45 -12.55 11.95
CA ALA A 130 0.13 -12.79 11.38
C ALA A 130 -0.47 -14.12 11.83
N ARG A 131 0.35 -15.18 11.90
CA ARG A 131 -0.06 -16.48 12.44
C ARG A 131 -0.52 -16.37 13.90
N GLN A 132 0.23 -15.66 14.75
CA GLN A 132 -0.15 -15.46 16.15
C GLN A 132 -1.44 -14.63 16.29
N ILE A 133 -1.58 -13.56 15.48
CA ILE A 133 -2.81 -12.77 15.43
C ILE A 133 -3.98 -13.66 15.04
N ARG A 134 -3.83 -14.50 14.00
CA ARG A 134 -4.87 -15.43 13.53
C ARG A 134 -5.29 -16.42 14.61
N GLU A 135 -4.33 -16.99 15.33
CA GLU A 135 -4.60 -17.94 16.42
C GLU A 135 -5.36 -17.28 17.59
N GLN A 136 -4.92 -16.10 18.03
CA GLN A 136 -5.57 -15.38 19.13
C GLN A 136 -6.94 -14.82 18.73
N TYR A 137 -7.08 -14.36 17.49
CA TYR A 137 -8.35 -13.91 16.94
C TYR A 137 -9.35 -15.06 16.89
N PHE A 138 -8.95 -16.21 16.36
CA PHE A 138 -9.79 -17.41 16.33
C PHE A 138 -10.19 -17.88 17.74
N ARG A 139 -9.22 -17.93 18.67
CA ARG A 139 -9.47 -18.30 20.07
C ARG A 139 -10.45 -17.36 20.76
N SER A 140 -10.38 -16.06 20.46
CA SER A 140 -11.26 -15.04 21.03
C SER A 140 -12.67 -15.13 20.46
N ILE A 141 -12.79 -15.35 19.14
CA ILE A 141 -14.08 -15.55 18.46
C ILE A 141 -14.83 -16.75 19.01
N LEU A 142 -14.14 -17.88 19.23
CA LEU A 142 -14.78 -19.10 19.78
C LEU A 142 -15.31 -18.94 21.21
N ARG A 143 -14.87 -17.90 21.94
CA ARG A 143 -15.32 -17.59 23.30
C ARG A 143 -16.45 -16.56 23.35
N GLN A 144 -16.85 -16.04 22.19
CA GLN A 144 -17.84 -14.99 22.11
C GLN A 144 -19.27 -15.56 22.14
N ASN A 145 -20.21 -14.83 22.74
CA ASN A 145 -21.62 -15.20 22.82
C ASN A 145 -22.29 -15.26 21.43
N ILE A 146 -23.29 -16.12 21.24
CA ILE A 146 -24.10 -16.22 20.02
C ILE A 146 -24.70 -14.88 19.60
N ALA A 147 -25.07 -14.02 20.56
CA ALA A 147 -25.57 -12.66 20.30
C ALA A 147 -24.59 -11.76 19.53
N TYR A 148 -23.27 -12.04 19.61
CA TYR A 148 -22.28 -11.35 18.79
C TYR A 148 -22.37 -11.79 17.32
N PHE A 149 -22.58 -13.08 17.07
CA PHE A 149 -22.74 -13.63 15.73
C PHE A 149 -24.09 -13.25 15.11
N ASP A 150 -25.13 -12.97 15.90
CA ASP A 150 -26.38 -12.42 15.37
C ASP A 150 -26.21 -11.01 14.80
N LYS A 151 -25.22 -10.24 15.30
CA LYS A 151 -24.89 -8.91 14.80
C LYS A 151 -23.99 -8.91 13.57
N TYR A 152 -23.14 -9.94 13.42
CA TYR A 152 -22.16 -10.05 12.34
C TYR A 152 -22.44 -11.31 11.53
N GLY A 153 -22.85 -11.15 10.26
CA GLY A 153 -23.20 -12.28 9.40
C GLY A 153 -22.13 -13.38 9.37
N SER A 154 -22.55 -14.64 9.23
CA SER A 154 -21.68 -15.82 9.34
C SER A 154 -20.43 -15.80 8.44
N GLY A 155 -20.50 -15.10 7.29
CA GLY A 155 -19.37 -14.90 6.37
C GLY A 155 -18.40 -13.77 6.73
N GLU A 156 -18.83 -12.79 7.54
CA GLU A 156 -18.03 -11.62 7.92
C GLU A 156 -16.80 -12.06 8.72
N VAL A 157 -16.98 -12.96 9.68
CA VAL A 157 -15.91 -13.44 10.56
C VAL A 157 -14.82 -14.19 9.78
N SER A 158 -15.24 -15.02 8.81
CA SER A 158 -14.34 -15.77 7.92
C SER A 158 -13.59 -14.85 6.94
N SER A 159 -14.25 -13.80 6.45
CA SER A 159 -13.62 -12.79 5.62
C SER A 159 -12.56 -12.01 6.42
N ARG A 160 -12.88 -11.58 7.65
CA ARG A 160 -11.94 -10.83 8.50
C ARG A 160 -10.70 -11.63 8.89
N ILE A 161 -10.84 -12.91 9.25
CA ILE A 161 -9.69 -13.74 9.62
C ILE A 161 -8.73 -14.00 8.44
N SER A 162 -9.25 -13.92 7.20
CA SER A 162 -8.47 -14.15 6.00
C SER A 162 -7.95 -12.84 5.42
N SER A 163 -8.85 -11.96 5.00
CA SER A 163 -8.56 -10.72 4.27
C SER A 163 -7.90 -9.66 5.17
N ASP A 164 -8.47 -9.34 6.32
CA ASP A 164 -7.93 -8.26 7.17
C ASP A 164 -6.58 -8.64 7.77
N ILE A 165 -6.41 -9.92 8.16
CA ILE A 165 -5.13 -10.41 8.67
C ILE A 165 -4.06 -10.42 7.56
N HIS A 166 -4.43 -10.77 6.33
CA HIS A 166 -3.51 -10.68 5.18
C HIS A 166 -3.09 -9.22 4.91
N LEU A 167 -4.04 -8.28 4.96
CA LEU A 167 -3.72 -6.85 4.80
C LEU A 167 -2.77 -6.35 5.89
N VAL A 168 -2.94 -6.82 7.14
CA VAL A 168 -2.01 -6.52 8.23
C VAL A 168 -0.64 -7.13 7.96
N GLN A 169 -0.58 -8.38 7.53
CA GLN A 169 0.66 -9.11 7.20
C GLN A 169 1.44 -8.40 6.09
N ASP A 170 0.80 -8.02 4.99
CA ASP A 170 1.42 -7.22 3.93
C ASP A 170 1.96 -5.87 4.45
N GLY A 171 1.18 -5.22 5.32
CA GLY A 171 1.50 -3.89 5.87
C GLY A 171 2.66 -3.86 6.87
N ILE A 172 2.91 -4.95 7.60
CA ILE A 172 4.01 -5.06 8.57
C ILE A 172 5.28 -5.71 7.99
N SER A 173 5.18 -6.33 6.82
CA SER A 173 6.29 -7.09 6.22
C SER A 173 6.93 -6.35 5.04
N GLU A 174 6.53 -6.69 3.81
CA GLU A 174 7.12 -6.21 2.56
C GLU A 174 7.11 -4.68 2.47
N LYS A 175 5.99 -4.05 2.82
CA LYS A 175 5.84 -2.59 2.70
C LYS A 175 6.78 -1.82 3.63
N VAL A 176 7.10 -2.37 4.80
CA VAL A 176 8.08 -1.78 5.72
C VAL A 176 9.48 -1.86 5.13
N SER A 177 9.85 -3.01 4.55
CA SER A 177 11.12 -3.18 3.85
C SER A 177 11.29 -2.13 2.77
N LEU A 178 10.30 -2.00 1.88
CA LEU A 178 10.33 -1.07 0.76
C LEU A 178 10.35 0.39 1.22
N ALA A 179 9.60 0.74 2.27
CA ALA A 179 9.61 2.09 2.81
C ALA A 179 11.02 2.49 3.28
N PHE A 180 11.69 1.64 4.05
CA PHE A 180 13.07 1.91 4.50
C PHE A 180 14.07 1.95 3.36
N LEU A 181 13.92 1.07 2.35
CA LEU A 181 14.78 1.06 1.17
C LEU A 181 14.70 2.40 0.42
N TYR A 182 13.49 2.88 0.14
CA TYR A 182 13.29 4.13 -0.59
C TYR A 182 13.64 5.37 0.25
N ILE A 183 13.41 5.36 1.57
CA ILE A 183 13.85 6.44 2.47
C ILE A 183 15.37 6.52 2.49
N SER A 184 16.07 5.38 2.63
CA SER A 184 17.54 5.33 2.60
C SER A 184 18.08 5.81 1.25
N ASN A 185 17.51 5.31 0.14
CA ASN A 185 17.88 5.73 -1.20
C ASN A 185 17.66 7.24 -1.41
N PHE A 186 16.55 7.80 -0.90
CA PHE A 186 16.27 9.22 -0.99
C PHE A 186 17.30 10.05 -0.21
N ILE A 187 17.61 9.67 1.03
CA ILE A 187 18.62 10.35 1.86
C ILE A 187 20.00 10.28 1.20
N ALA A 188 20.43 9.09 0.79
CA ALA A 188 21.73 8.90 0.14
C ALA A 188 21.83 9.67 -1.19
N SER A 189 20.82 9.58 -2.06
CA SER A 189 20.77 10.33 -3.33
C SER A 189 20.80 11.83 -3.10
N SER A 190 20.11 12.33 -2.08
CA SER A 190 20.09 13.76 -1.75
C SER A 190 21.47 14.24 -1.31
N ILE A 191 22.13 13.51 -0.40
CA ILE A 191 23.48 13.85 0.08
C ILE A 191 24.47 13.87 -1.09
N ILE A 192 24.44 12.84 -1.94
CA ILE A 192 25.31 12.73 -3.11
C ILE A 192 25.04 13.88 -4.09
N GLY A 193 23.77 14.17 -4.39
CA GLY A 193 23.38 15.25 -5.29
C GLY A 193 23.87 16.62 -4.82
N PHE A 194 23.69 16.95 -3.54
CA PHE A 194 24.18 18.21 -2.97
C PHE A 194 25.72 18.29 -2.94
N THR A 195 26.40 17.16 -2.80
CA THR A 195 27.88 17.10 -2.80
C THR A 195 28.45 17.36 -4.19
N ILE A 196 27.84 16.82 -5.25
CA ILE A 196 28.31 16.99 -6.63
C ILE A 196 27.95 18.37 -7.17
N SER A 197 26.67 18.75 -7.10
CA SER A 197 26.22 20.06 -7.57
C SER A 197 24.94 20.49 -6.86
N TRP A 198 25.09 21.46 -5.96
CA TRP A 198 23.96 22.03 -5.22
C TRP A 198 22.96 22.77 -6.13
N LYS A 199 23.43 23.41 -7.21
CA LYS A 199 22.58 24.16 -8.15
C LYS A 199 21.61 23.23 -8.90
N MET A 200 22.10 22.13 -9.45
CA MET A 200 21.30 21.17 -10.23
C MET A 200 20.30 20.45 -9.32
N THR A 201 20.76 20.07 -8.13
CA THR A 201 19.95 19.36 -7.14
C THR A 201 18.77 20.22 -6.67
N LEU A 202 18.97 21.52 -6.41
CA LEU A 202 17.88 22.42 -6.04
C LEU A 202 16.79 22.51 -7.11
N VAL A 203 17.16 22.55 -8.40
CA VAL A 203 16.18 22.56 -9.50
C VAL A 203 15.39 21.25 -9.53
N ILE A 204 16.05 20.10 -9.35
CA ILE A 204 15.38 18.79 -9.28
C ILE A 204 14.48 18.68 -8.05
N PHE A 205 14.83 19.31 -6.93
CA PHE A 205 14.00 19.29 -5.72
C PHE A 205 12.62 19.94 -5.92
N ILE A 206 12.45 20.82 -6.92
CA ILE A 206 11.15 21.39 -7.31
C ILE A 206 10.20 20.31 -7.87
N THR A 207 10.74 19.22 -8.42
CA THR A 207 9.93 18.10 -8.92
C THR A 207 9.23 17.33 -7.80
N ILE A 208 9.83 17.25 -6.62
CA ILE A 208 9.33 16.50 -5.47
C ILE A 208 7.95 17.00 -5.03
N PRO A 209 7.73 18.30 -4.70
CA PRO A 209 6.41 18.79 -4.32
C PRO A 209 5.41 18.69 -5.47
N PHE A 210 5.84 18.86 -6.73
CA PHE A 210 4.96 18.69 -7.89
C PHE A 210 4.41 17.25 -7.98
N LEU A 211 5.30 16.25 -7.91
CA LEU A 211 4.91 14.83 -7.94
C LEU A 211 4.11 14.43 -6.70
N ALA A 212 4.45 14.98 -5.53
CA ALA A 212 3.72 14.74 -4.29
C ALA A 212 2.28 15.28 -4.37
N ILE A 213 2.09 16.52 -4.80
CA ILE A 213 0.76 17.13 -4.96
C ILE A 213 -0.07 16.33 -5.96
N ASN A 214 0.50 15.98 -7.12
CA ASN A 214 -0.19 15.17 -8.13
C ASN A 214 -0.61 13.80 -7.56
N SER A 215 0.31 13.10 -6.89
CA SER A 215 0.06 11.77 -6.30
C SER A 215 -1.01 11.82 -5.21
N ILE A 216 -0.98 12.83 -4.33
CA ILE A 216 -1.99 13.01 -3.28
C ILE A 216 -3.36 13.28 -3.91
N LEU A 217 -3.42 14.15 -4.91
CA LEU A 217 -4.66 14.50 -5.59
C LEU A 217 -5.25 13.31 -6.33
N MET A 218 -4.41 12.57 -7.06
CA MET A 218 -4.78 11.33 -7.75
C MET A 218 -5.36 10.31 -6.78
N ASN A 219 -4.65 10.01 -5.68
CA ASN A 219 -5.10 9.03 -4.69
C ASN A 219 -6.38 9.46 -4.00
N LYS A 220 -6.50 10.74 -3.61
CA LYS A 220 -7.71 11.28 -2.97
C LYS A 220 -8.93 11.15 -3.87
N PHE A 221 -8.85 11.59 -5.12
CA PHE A 221 -9.97 11.48 -6.04
C PHE A 221 -10.28 10.04 -6.41
N SER A 222 -9.25 9.22 -6.68
CA SER A 222 -9.42 7.79 -6.95
C SER A 222 -10.18 7.08 -5.83
N ALA A 223 -9.86 7.39 -4.56
CA ALA A 223 -10.57 6.84 -3.41
C ALA A 223 -12.03 7.31 -3.35
N ILE A 224 -12.32 8.60 -3.60
CA ILE A 224 -13.68 9.15 -3.60
C ILE A 224 -14.55 8.45 -4.67
N PHE A 225 -14.07 8.37 -5.92
CA PHE A 225 -14.82 7.74 -7.00
C PHE A 225 -14.98 6.23 -6.80
N THR A 226 -13.95 5.56 -6.28
CA THR A 226 -14.03 4.13 -5.93
C THR A 226 -15.11 3.90 -4.88
N LYS A 227 -15.15 4.73 -3.83
CA LYS A 227 -16.16 4.63 -2.77
C LYS A 227 -17.57 4.88 -3.30
N ARG A 228 -17.76 5.85 -4.19
CA ARG A 228 -19.07 6.13 -4.82
C ARG A 228 -19.52 4.98 -5.72
N SER A 229 -18.61 4.48 -6.58
CA SER A 229 -18.87 3.34 -7.46
C SER A 229 -19.25 2.10 -6.64
N LEU A 230 -18.52 1.80 -5.55
CA LEU A 230 -18.83 0.69 -4.65
C LEU A 230 -20.19 0.86 -3.96
N GLY A 231 -20.61 2.10 -3.65
CA GLY A 231 -21.94 2.39 -3.13
C GLY A 231 -23.06 1.99 -4.11
N PHE A 232 -22.92 2.33 -5.39
CA PHE A 232 -23.89 1.93 -6.42
C PHE A 232 -23.88 0.41 -6.67
N TYR A 233 -22.69 -0.22 -6.67
CA TYR A 233 -22.59 -1.68 -6.74
C TYR A 233 -23.26 -2.37 -5.55
N SER A 234 -23.18 -1.79 -4.35
CA SER A 234 -23.86 -2.33 -3.17
C SER A 234 -25.38 -2.31 -3.33
N CYS A 235 -25.95 -1.18 -3.80
CA CYS A 235 -27.39 -1.10 -4.09
C CYS A 235 -27.83 -2.09 -5.18
N ALA A 236 -27.05 -2.21 -6.26
CA ALA A 236 -27.31 -3.19 -7.32
C ALA A 236 -27.28 -4.63 -6.77
N GLY A 237 -26.31 -4.94 -5.90
CA GLY A 237 -26.21 -6.21 -5.20
C GLY A 237 -27.43 -6.51 -4.34
N THR A 238 -27.93 -5.53 -3.58
CA THR A 238 -29.17 -5.69 -2.78
C THR A 238 -30.37 -5.99 -3.66
N ILE A 239 -30.55 -5.29 -4.79
CA ILE A 239 -31.66 -5.57 -5.71
C ILE A 239 -31.54 -6.97 -6.30
N ALA A 240 -30.33 -7.40 -6.69
CA ALA A 240 -30.11 -8.75 -7.20
C ALA A 240 -30.44 -9.82 -6.14
N GLU A 241 -29.99 -9.63 -4.90
CA GLU A 241 -30.23 -10.52 -3.78
C GLU A 241 -31.74 -10.64 -3.47
N GLU A 242 -32.46 -9.51 -3.39
CA GLU A 242 -33.91 -9.49 -3.19
C GLU A 242 -34.66 -10.19 -4.34
N SER A 243 -34.24 -9.94 -5.58
CA SER A 243 -34.83 -10.53 -6.78
C SER A 243 -34.68 -12.06 -6.80
N ILE A 244 -33.51 -12.56 -6.40
CA ILE A 244 -33.21 -14.00 -6.36
C ILE A 244 -33.95 -14.67 -5.19
N SER A 245 -33.94 -14.03 -4.02
CA SER A 245 -34.65 -14.52 -2.82
C SER A 245 -36.17 -14.62 -3.06
N THR A 246 -36.74 -13.66 -3.79
CA THR A 246 -38.19 -13.57 -4.06
C THR A 246 -38.57 -14.03 -5.48
N ILE A 247 -37.76 -14.90 -6.11
CA ILE A 247 -37.91 -15.27 -7.52
C ILE A 247 -39.31 -15.78 -7.89
N ARG A 248 -39.95 -16.56 -7.00
CA ARG A 248 -41.30 -17.08 -7.22
C ARG A 248 -42.34 -15.95 -7.30
N ALA A 249 -42.21 -14.91 -6.49
CA ALA A 249 -43.08 -13.74 -6.54
C ALA A 249 -42.80 -12.89 -7.78
N ALA A 250 -41.51 -12.68 -8.11
CA ALA A 250 -41.13 -11.92 -9.31
C ALA A 250 -41.66 -12.55 -10.60
N VAL A 251 -41.68 -13.89 -10.69
CA VAL A 251 -42.28 -14.64 -11.82
C VAL A 251 -43.81 -14.56 -11.78
N ALA A 252 -44.43 -14.78 -10.62
CA ALA A 252 -45.89 -14.76 -10.48
C ALA A 252 -46.51 -13.40 -10.86
N PHE A 253 -45.82 -12.30 -10.58
CA PHE A 253 -46.25 -10.94 -10.95
C PHE A 253 -45.66 -10.44 -12.29
N GLY A 254 -44.86 -11.24 -13.00
CA GLY A 254 -44.21 -10.83 -14.26
C GLY A 254 -43.25 -9.64 -14.12
N ALA A 255 -42.69 -9.40 -12.93
CA ALA A 255 -41.91 -8.22 -12.59
C ALA A 255 -40.43 -8.29 -13.04
N GLN A 256 -40.00 -9.39 -13.68
CA GLN A 256 -38.61 -9.67 -14.06
C GLN A 256 -37.97 -8.53 -14.85
N LYS A 257 -38.66 -8.00 -15.86
CA LYS A 257 -38.17 -6.87 -16.68
C LYS A 257 -37.97 -5.60 -15.86
N LYS A 258 -38.86 -5.34 -14.90
CA LYS A 258 -38.78 -4.15 -14.04
C LYS A 258 -37.58 -4.24 -13.10
N LEU A 259 -37.34 -5.40 -12.49
CA LEU A 259 -36.19 -5.66 -11.62
C LEU A 259 -34.87 -5.61 -12.40
N SER A 260 -34.82 -6.20 -13.60
CA SER A 260 -33.64 -6.12 -14.49
C SER A 260 -33.31 -4.67 -14.83
N ASN A 261 -34.29 -3.88 -15.25
CA ASN A 261 -34.08 -2.47 -15.59
C ASN A 261 -33.58 -1.65 -14.39
N LEU A 262 -34.05 -1.96 -13.18
CA LEU A 262 -33.60 -1.29 -11.95
C LEU A 262 -32.14 -1.65 -11.63
N TYR A 263 -31.78 -2.93 -11.77
CA TYR A 263 -30.40 -3.39 -11.62
C TYR A 263 -29.46 -2.72 -12.65
N ASP A 264 -29.87 -2.68 -13.91
CA ASP A 264 -29.12 -2.03 -14.99
C ASP A 264 -28.96 -0.52 -14.76
N ALA A 265 -29.96 0.15 -14.18
CA ALA A 265 -29.86 1.56 -13.82
C ALA A 265 -28.74 1.81 -12.79
N TYR A 266 -28.69 1.04 -11.71
CA TYR A 266 -27.62 1.15 -10.71
C TYR A 266 -26.23 0.79 -11.28
N LEU A 267 -26.14 -0.23 -12.14
CA LEU A 267 -24.90 -0.56 -12.84
C LEU A 267 -24.45 0.56 -13.78
N SER A 268 -25.39 1.21 -14.47
CA SER A 268 -25.07 2.33 -15.36
C SER A 268 -24.46 3.50 -14.58
N ASP A 269 -24.95 3.78 -13.37
CA ASP A 269 -24.43 4.84 -12.51
C ASP A 269 -23.08 4.46 -11.91
N ALA A 270 -22.90 3.20 -11.48
CA ALA A 270 -21.61 2.66 -11.07
C ALA A 270 -20.56 2.80 -12.19
N ARG A 271 -20.96 2.50 -13.44
CA ARG A 271 -20.12 2.63 -14.64
C ARG A 271 -19.75 4.09 -14.93
N LYS A 272 -20.67 5.04 -14.78
CA LYS A 272 -20.37 6.48 -14.96
C LYS A 272 -19.31 6.96 -13.97
N GLU A 273 -19.41 6.59 -12.70
CA GLU A 273 -18.40 6.94 -11.70
C GLU A 273 -17.06 6.24 -11.96
N GLY A 274 -17.09 4.97 -12.40
CA GLY A 274 -15.89 4.25 -12.84
C GLY A 274 -15.20 4.90 -14.04
N TYR A 275 -15.96 5.41 -15.01
CA TYR A 275 -15.42 6.13 -16.16
C TYR A 275 -14.77 7.46 -15.75
N LYS A 276 -15.43 8.23 -14.87
CA LYS A 276 -14.85 9.47 -14.30
C LYS A 276 -13.53 9.19 -13.57
N LYS A 277 -13.48 8.12 -12.77
CA LYS A 277 -12.24 7.66 -12.11
C LYS A 277 -11.16 7.37 -13.14
N SER A 278 -11.47 6.56 -14.15
CA SER A 278 -10.49 6.14 -15.16
C SER A 278 -9.92 7.32 -15.93
N LEU A 279 -10.76 8.28 -16.31
CA LEU A 279 -10.31 9.51 -16.96
C LEU A 279 -9.41 10.35 -16.05
N LEU A 280 -9.79 10.52 -14.78
CA LEU A 280 -8.99 11.30 -13.83
C LEU A 280 -7.63 10.65 -13.56
N VAL A 281 -7.61 9.33 -13.35
CA VAL A 281 -6.35 8.59 -13.14
C VAL A 281 -5.48 8.64 -14.39
N GLY A 282 -6.05 8.44 -15.58
CA GLY A 282 -5.31 8.55 -16.84
C GLY A 282 -4.70 9.93 -17.05
N PHE A 283 -5.47 11.00 -16.80
CA PHE A 283 -4.97 12.38 -16.90
C PHE A 283 -3.91 12.70 -15.84
N ALA A 284 -4.11 12.25 -14.59
CA ALA A 284 -3.14 12.44 -13.51
C ALA A 284 -1.81 11.74 -13.81
N LEU A 285 -1.85 10.49 -14.30
CA LEU A 285 -0.67 9.75 -14.74
C LEU A 285 0.02 10.46 -15.91
N GLY A 286 -0.75 11.00 -16.87
CA GLY A 286 -0.23 11.81 -17.97
C GLY A 286 0.54 13.04 -17.46
N ILE A 287 -0.04 13.80 -16.52
CA ILE A 287 0.64 14.95 -15.89
C ILE A 287 1.90 14.51 -15.14
N MET A 288 1.84 13.40 -14.42
CA MET A 288 2.98 12.87 -13.66
C MET A 288 4.15 12.50 -14.57
N LEU A 289 3.87 11.79 -15.67
CA LEU A 289 4.88 11.45 -16.68
C LEU A 289 5.40 12.70 -17.39
N PHE A 290 4.50 13.59 -17.83
CA PHE A 290 4.89 14.85 -18.47
C PHE A 290 5.81 15.67 -17.58
N GLY A 291 5.47 15.85 -16.31
CA GLY A 291 6.32 16.56 -15.35
C GLY A 291 7.70 15.89 -15.24
N SER A 292 7.75 14.58 -15.05
CA SER A 292 9.01 13.85 -14.91
C SER A 292 9.94 14.04 -16.12
N TYR A 293 9.39 13.96 -17.34
CA TYR A 293 10.17 14.19 -18.56
C TYR A 293 10.49 15.66 -18.82
N ALA A 294 9.62 16.61 -18.44
CA ALA A 294 9.84 18.04 -18.62
C ALA A 294 10.90 18.60 -17.64
N PHE A 295 10.97 18.08 -16.42
CA PHE A 295 11.94 18.53 -15.43
C PHE A 295 13.36 18.01 -15.66
N THR A 296 13.50 16.85 -16.32
CA THR A 296 14.82 16.28 -16.66
C THR A 296 15.70 17.25 -17.47
N PRO A 297 15.26 17.83 -18.61
CA PRO A 297 16.04 18.83 -19.34
C PRO A 297 16.20 20.15 -18.57
N LEU A 298 15.18 20.56 -17.79
CA LEU A 298 15.26 21.77 -16.97
C LEU A 298 16.39 21.68 -15.92
N ALA A 299 16.62 20.47 -15.39
CA ALA A 299 17.73 20.23 -14.48
C ALA A 299 19.10 20.49 -15.11
N PHE A 300 19.25 20.38 -16.43
CA PHE A 300 20.51 20.66 -17.13
C PHE A 300 20.75 22.16 -17.41
N TRP A 301 19.71 22.98 -17.31
CA TRP A 301 19.76 24.41 -17.63
C TRP A 301 20.83 25.20 -16.83
N PRO A 302 21.00 25.00 -15.51
CA PRO A 302 22.04 25.69 -14.74
C PRO A 302 23.48 25.25 -15.05
N LEU A 303 23.68 24.20 -15.87
CA LEU A 303 25.02 23.84 -16.35
C LEU A 303 25.47 24.73 -17.52
N VAL A 304 24.52 25.33 -18.24
CA VAL A 304 24.75 26.12 -19.45
C VAL A 304 25.10 27.58 -19.14
N TYR A 305 24.80 28.05 -17.91
CA TYR A 305 25.02 29.42 -17.44
C TYR A 305 25.85 29.45 -16.14
#